data_AF-A0A3A0EA92-F1
#
_entry.id   AF-A0A3A0EA92-F1
#
_cell.length_a   1.000
_cell.length_b   1.000
_cell.length_c   1.000
_cell.angle_alpha   90.00
_cell.angle_beta   90.00
_cell.angle_gamma   90.00
#
_symmetry.space_group_name_H-M   'P 1'
#
loop_
_entity.id
_entity.type
_entity.pdbx_description
1 polymer ?
#
loop_
_entity_poly.entity_id
_entity_poly.type
_entity_poly.pdbx_seq_one_letter_code
_entity_poly.pdbx_strand_id
1 'polypeptide(L)' 'MTVEAIYENGMLKLARPLPLKEHEKVRVTVQPETAPLVAGYGLMGWTGDAETIERLALSPEFDPSES' A
#
# COMPACT_ATOMS: atom_id res chain seq x y z
N MET A 1 2.28 18.61 0.79
CA MET A 1 1.77 18.29 -0.56
C MET A 1 1.75 16.78 -0.70
N THR A 2 0.80 16.24 -1.45
CA THR A 2 0.77 14.80 -1.80
C THR A 2 0.93 14.69 -3.30
N VAL A 3 1.79 13.78 -3.74
CA VAL A 3 2.08 13.54 -5.15
C VAL A 3 2.12 12.05 -5.39
N GLU A 4 1.66 11.65 -6.57
CA GLU A 4 1.67 10.26 -6.98
C GLU A 4 3.04 9.88 -7.52
N ALA A 5 3.46 8.66 -7.20
CA ALA A 5 4.71 8.09 -7.62
C ALA A 5 4.54 6.60 -7.86
N ILE A 6 5.26 6.08 -8.85
CA ILE A 6 5.32 4.66 -9.15
C ILE A 6 6.65 4.13 -8.63
N TYR A 7 6.60 3.03 -7.88
CA TYR A 7 7.81 2.32 -7.47
C TYR A 7 8.20 1.32 -8.57
N GLU A 8 9.32 1.56 -9.23
CA GLU A 8 9.79 0.74 -10.36
C GLU A 8 11.30 0.54 -10.26
N ASN A 9 11.76 -0.71 -10.35
CA ASN A 9 13.17 -1.10 -10.30
C ASN A 9 13.92 -0.55 -9.07
N GLY A 10 13.26 -0.55 -7.91
CA GLY A 10 13.87 -0.07 -6.66
C GLY A 10 13.81 1.44 -6.45
N MET A 11 13.21 2.21 -7.37
CA MET A 11 13.19 3.67 -7.36
C MET A 11 11.77 4.23 -7.35
N LEU A 12 11.52 5.28 -6.55
CA LEU A 12 10.28 6.06 -6.62
C LEU A 12 10.36 7.06 -7.77
N LYS A 13 9.56 6.85 -8.81
CA LYS A 13 9.42 7.74 -9.96
C LYS A 13 8.17 8.60 -9.79
N LEU A 14 8.34 9.91 -9.70
CA LEU A 14 7.22 10.84 -9.59
C LEU A 14 6.47 10.92 -10.92
N ALA A 15 5.13 11.00 -10.86
CA ALA A 15 4.30 11.18 -12.06
C ALA A 15 4.49 12.56 -12.73
N ARG A 16 5.00 13.54 -11.98
CA ARG A 16 5.28 14.90 -12.46
C ARG A 16 6.46 15.54 -11.69
N PRO A 17 7.17 16.51 -12.29
CA PRO A 17 8.17 17.30 -11.58
C PRO A 17 7.58 18.04 -10.39
N LEU A 18 8.39 18.25 -9.35
CA LEU A 18 7.99 19.02 -8.17
C LEU A 18 8.51 20.46 -8.28
N PRO A 19 7.73 21.45 -7.82
CA PRO A 19 8.17 22.84 -7.74
C PRO A 19 9.07 23.07 -6.51
N LEU A 20 10.12 22.27 -6.36
CA LEU A 20 11.12 22.38 -5.30
C LEU A 20 12.38 23.04 -5.84
N LYS A 21 13.18 23.64 -4.95
CA LYS A 21 14.48 24.20 -5.34
C LYS A 21 15.49 23.08 -5.57
N GLU A 22 16.48 23.34 -6.40
CA GLU A 22 17.61 22.42 -6.55
C GLU A 22 18.29 22.19 -5.18
N HIS A 23 18.63 20.92 -4.90
CA HIS A 23 19.24 20.45 -3.65
C HIS A 23 18.37 20.62 -2.38
N GLU A 24 17.07 20.85 -2.53
CA GLU A 24 16.16 20.90 -1.38
C GLU A 24 15.99 19.50 -0.76
N LYS A 25 16.30 19.37 0.54
CA LYS A 25 16.10 18.12 1.28
C LYS A 25 14.63 17.97 1.65
N VAL A 26 14.04 16.81 1.35
CA VAL A 26 12.65 16.49 1.68
C VAL A 26 12.55 15.24 2.54
N ARG A 27 11.46 15.12 3.29
CA ARG A 27 11.05 13.88 3.96
C ARG A 27 9.99 13.19 3.12
N VAL A 28 10.19 11.90 2.85
CA VAL A 28 9.24 11.07 2.10
C VAL A 28 8.47 10.18 3.06
N THR A 29 7.15 10.16 2.92
CA THR A 29 6.27 9.19 3.58
C THR A 29 5.57 8.40 2.48
N VAL A 30 5.75 7.09 2.45
CA VAL A 30 5.14 6.21 1.45
C VAL A 30 3.85 5.64 2.03
N GLN A 31 2.74 5.87 1.33
CA GLN A 31 1.46 5.27 1.61
C GLN A 31 1.13 4.37 0.43
N PRO A 32 1.27 3.04 0.55
CA PRO A 32 0.84 2.15 -0.52
C PRO A 32 -0.68 2.32 -0.70
N GLU A 33 -1.14 2.38 -1.96
CA GLU A 33 -2.56 2.12 -2.22
C GLU A 33 -2.83 0.72 -1.67
N THR A 34 -3.67 0.67 -0.64
CA THR A 34 -4.05 -0.57 0.02
C THR A 34 -4.45 -1.59 -1.04
N ALA A 35 -3.79 -2.74 -1.03
CA ALA A 35 -4.27 -3.89 -1.77
C ALA A 35 -5.77 -4.07 -1.45
N PRO A 36 -6.61 -4.49 -2.42
CA PRO A 36 -8.07 -4.54 -2.28
C PRO A 36 -8.60 -5.29 -1.04
N LEU A 37 -7.75 -6.03 -0.34
CA LEU A 37 -8.06 -6.78 0.88
C LEU A 37 -8.26 -5.88 2.12
N VAL A 38 -7.70 -4.67 2.16
CA VAL A 38 -7.81 -3.79 3.35
C VAL A 38 -9.12 -2.99 3.37
N ALA A 39 -9.85 -2.90 2.26
CA ALA A 39 -11.18 -2.26 2.24
C ALA A 39 -12.21 -3.00 3.13
N GLY A 40 -11.94 -4.26 3.49
CA GLY A 40 -12.78 -5.06 4.39
C GLY A 40 -12.52 -4.85 5.90
N TYR A 41 -11.44 -4.16 6.30
CA TYR A 41 -11.06 -4.04 7.72
C TYR A 41 -12.07 -3.29 8.61
N GLY A 42 -13.08 -2.64 8.00
CA GLY A 42 -14.17 -1.96 8.72
C GLY A 42 -15.55 -2.60 8.56
N LEU A 43 -15.70 -3.66 7.76
CA LEU A 43 -17.00 -4.31 7.52
C LEU A 43 -17.00 -5.70 8.17
N MET A 44 -17.68 -5.79 9.32
CA MET A 44 -17.92 -6.97 10.16
C MET A 44 -16.84 -7.29 11.22
N GLY A 45 -16.84 -6.53 12.32
CA GLY A 45 -16.51 -7.06 13.66
C GLY A 45 -15.09 -7.59 13.91
N TRP A 46 -14.14 -7.35 13.00
CA TRP A 46 -12.77 -7.84 13.11
C TRP A 46 -11.91 -6.94 14.00
N THR A 47 -11.25 -7.51 15.01
CA THR A 47 -10.33 -6.79 15.93
C THR A 47 -8.87 -7.18 15.76
N GLY A 48 -8.52 -7.94 14.71
CA GLY A 48 -7.15 -8.36 14.42
C GLY A 48 -6.35 -7.31 13.60
N ASP A 49 -5.03 -7.47 13.55
CA ASP A 49 -4.11 -6.57 12.84
C ASP A 49 -3.95 -6.89 11.34
N ALA A 50 -3.29 -5.97 10.62
CA ALA A 50 -2.96 -6.04 9.19
C ALA A 50 -2.25 -7.35 8.79
N GLU A 51 -1.26 -7.73 9.60
CA GLU A 51 -0.40 -8.90 9.37
C GLU A 51 -1.20 -10.21 9.43
N THR A 52 -2.21 -10.27 10.29
CA THR A 52 -3.05 -11.45 10.44
C THR A 52 -3.93 -11.71 9.21
N ILE A 53 -4.49 -10.69 8.56
CA ILE A 53 -5.25 -10.89 7.31
C ILE A 53 -4.32 -11.25 6.17
N GLU A 54 -3.14 -10.62 6.07
CA GLU A 54 -2.18 -10.95 5.03
C GLU A 54 -1.77 -12.43 5.10
N ARG A 55 -1.51 -12.94 6.30
CA ARG A 55 -1.23 -14.37 6.52
C ARG A 55 -2.39 -15.28 6.15
N LEU A 56 -3.63 -14.89 6.46
CA LEU A 56 -4.82 -15.68 6.13
C LEU A 56 -5.09 -15.70 4.63
N ALA A 57 -4.94 -14.56 3.95
CA ALA A 57 -5.15 -14.44 2.50
C ALA A 57 -4.12 -15.24 1.68
N LEU A 58 -2.92 -15.43 2.21
CA LEU A 58 -1.86 -16.24 1.59
C LEU A 58 -1.90 -17.71 2.03
N SER A 59 -2.82 -18.09 2.93
CA SER A 59 -2.93 -19.46 3.40
C SER A 59 -3.75 -20.30 2.40
N PRO A 60 -3.23 -21.46 1.96
CA PRO A 60 -3.95 -22.33 1.02
C PRO A 60 -5.25 -22.92 1.61
N GLU A 61 -5.42 -22.87 2.93
CA GLU A 61 -6.67 -23.29 3.61
C GLU A 61 -7.85 -22.33 3.34
N PHE A 62 -7.56 -21.08 2.95
CA PHE A 62 -8.56 -20.03 2.73
C PHE A 62 -8.55 -19.49 1.29
N ASP A 63 -8.06 -20.28 0.34
CA ASP A 63 -8.02 -19.90 -1.07
C ASP A 63 -9.44 -19.82 -1.65
N PRO A 64 -9.91 -18.63 -2.08
CA PRO A 64 -11.26 -18.46 -2.62
C PRO A 64 -11.45 -19.09 -4.00
N SER A 65 -10.41 -19.69 -4.60
CA SER A 65 -10.49 -20.34 -5.90
C SER A 65 -11.03 -21.78 -5.87
N GLU A 66 -11.33 -22.35 -4.69
CA GLU A 66 -12.00 -23.65 -4.54
C GLU A 66 -13.48 -23.52 -4.15
N SER A 67 -14.28 -22.75 -4.89
CA SER A 67 -15.76 -22.70 -4.75
C SER A 67 -16.50 -22.88 -6.07
#